data_AF-A0A812NH90-F1
#
_entry.id   AF-A0A812NH90-F1
#
_cell.length_a   1.000
_cell.length_b   1.000
_cell.length_c   1.000
_cell.angle_alpha   90.00
_cell.angle_beta   90.00
_cell.angle_gamma   90.00
#
_symmetry.space_group_name_H-M   'P 1'
#
loop_
_entity.id
_entity.type
_entity.pdbx_description
1 polymer ?
#
loop_
_entity_poly.entity_id
_entity_poly.type
_entity_poly.pdbx_seq_one_letter_code
_entity_poly.pdbx_strand_id
1 'polypeptide(L)'
;MSLMSKPARLMVSAMASVLLVHADSDGFVMLPSLAALAETETTSSPQMPRLDLLSAGSESQIGDLESWVMSMAGKVAMDNATYGFIDQIRGMVEGMVPQVLSRSDASVQELQRLIEAFSHCRLEASLQEDLTDLQSQHLYCRGNESRQALAMAEATEVWSASDMVRKSECAKFEAIDQIPSHDECGVPQHPDTMRYYAEALRNKFKDKYEEWLRRRDGCETAANGTEALRRRKATLEEQQQQLRGMCNSLQDELDHRVCGASVTAQRRCHEYEECYERARANFLQQNATVAALEKEMKQEYRALKRILCILQAFEGGVEEKELEMCRARTVNLDAVGIDWGSIKVPPLRINCSARQSWRNASSAEYAADVYGSVPKDVPLKECSAVPCCQTLYS
;
A
#
# COMPACT_ATOMS: atom_id res chain seq x y z
N MET A 1 37.74 26.37 -54.30
CA MET A 1 38.40 27.41 -53.47
C MET A 1 37.36 28.50 -53.20
N SER A 2 37.24 28.94 -51.94
CA SER A 2 36.29 29.93 -51.37
C SER A 2 34.82 29.47 -51.34
N LEU A 3 34.18 29.02 -50.25
CA LEU A 3 34.07 29.44 -48.84
C LEU A 3 33.50 30.85 -48.61
N MET A 4 32.17 30.92 -48.41
CA MET A 4 31.38 31.85 -47.57
C MET A 4 30.02 31.16 -47.36
N SER A 5 29.60 30.55 -46.25
CA SER A 5 29.51 30.92 -44.82
C SER A 5 28.70 32.19 -44.53
N LYS A 6 27.47 32.00 -44.02
CA LYS A 6 26.78 32.79 -42.97
C LYS A 6 25.43 32.13 -42.57
N PRO A 7 24.86 32.42 -41.39
CA PRO A 7 24.64 31.39 -40.37
C PRO A 7 23.17 31.13 -40.01
N ALA A 8 22.94 29.97 -39.40
CA ALA A 8 21.69 29.57 -38.76
C ALA A 8 21.44 30.40 -37.48
N ARG A 9 20.21 30.91 -37.36
CA ARG A 9 19.68 31.57 -36.15
C ARG A 9 19.35 30.50 -35.10
N LEU A 10 20.07 30.54 -33.98
CA LEU A 10 19.66 29.92 -32.72
C LEU A 10 18.58 30.80 -32.06
N MET A 11 17.35 30.29 -31.98
CA MET A 11 16.37 30.79 -31.03
C MET A 11 16.67 30.17 -29.67
N VAL A 12 17.20 30.99 -28.76
CA VAL A 12 17.23 30.69 -27.32
C VAL A 12 15.90 31.17 -26.76
N SER A 13 15.01 30.23 -26.46
CA SER A 13 13.76 30.50 -25.74
C SER A 13 14.08 30.70 -24.27
N ALA A 14 13.98 31.94 -23.80
CA ALA A 14 14.06 32.30 -22.39
C ALA A 14 12.73 31.93 -21.70
N MET A 15 12.75 30.91 -20.84
CA MET A 15 11.72 30.68 -19.83
C MET A 15 12.20 31.33 -18.53
N ALA A 16 11.96 32.64 -18.41
CA ALA A 16 12.02 33.35 -17.14
C ALA A 16 10.59 33.41 -16.59
N SER A 17 10.23 32.43 -15.74
CA SER A 17 9.01 32.52 -14.94
C SER A 17 9.36 33.11 -13.59
N VAL A 18 8.98 34.37 -13.47
CA VAL A 18 8.98 35.26 -12.32
C VAL A 18 8.16 34.65 -11.19
N LEU A 19 8.81 34.40 -10.05
CA LEU A 19 8.15 34.29 -8.74
C LEU A 19 7.80 35.70 -8.26
N LEU A 20 6.55 36.11 -8.49
CA LEU A 20 5.96 37.29 -7.87
C LEU A 20 5.35 36.89 -6.53
N VAL A 21 6.04 37.28 -5.45
CA VAL A 21 5.51 37.37 -4.10
C VAL A 21 4.37 38.40 -4.12
N HIS A 22 3.16 37.97 -3.81
CA HIS A 22 2.09 38.85 -3.34
C HIS A 22 1.84 38.54 -1.86
N ALA A 23 2.24 39.48 -1.02
CA ALA A 23 1.72 39.62 0.32
C ALA A 23 0.45 40.48 0.22
N ASP A 24 -0.70 39.95 0.66
CA ASP A 24 -1.59 40.67 1.57
C ASP A 24 -2.83 39.85 2.00
N SER A 25 -3.15 40.05 3.29
CA SER A 25 -4.46 40.01 3.95
C SER A 25 -5.20 38.68 4.21
N ASP A 26 -5.44 38.50 5.51
CA ASP A 26 -6.66 38.02 6.18
C ASP A 26 -7.13 36.57 6.00
N GLY A 27 -7.04 35.82 7.11
CA GLY A 27 -7.73 34.55 7.28
C GLY A 27 -7.24 33.70 8.45
N PHE A 28 -7.26 34.25 9.67
CA PHE A 28 -7.01 33.47 10.89
C PHE A 28 -8.19 32.50 11.11
N VAL A 29 -8.09 31.29 10.56
CA VAL A 29 -9.02 30.19 10.88
C VAL A 29 -8.51 29.52 12.15
N MET A 30 -9.21 29.81 13.24
CA MET A 30 -9.15 29.07 14.50
C MET A 30 -9.37 27.58 14.22
N LEU A 31 -8.35 26.76 14.49
CA LEU A 31 -8.50 25.32 14.70
C LEU A 31 -9.41 25.11 15.92
N PRO A 32 -10.55 24.40 15.81
CA PRO A 32 -11.26 23.97 17.00
C PRO A 32 -10.44 22.86 17.68
N SER A 33 -10.08 23.17 18.92
CA SER A 33 -9.74 22.21 19.96
C SER A 33 -10.80 21.11 20.02
N LEU A 34 -10.40 19.87 19.70
CA LEU A 34 -11.17 18.67 20.02
C LEU A 34 -10.49 17.98 21.21
N ALA A 35 -10.76 18.53 22.39
CA ALA A 35 -10.66 17.79 23.64
C ALA A 35 -12.06 17.26 23.99
N ALA A 36 -12.09 16.01 24.44
CA ALA A 36 -13.24 15.25 24.93
C ALA A 36 -14.26 14.81 23.87
N LEU A 37 -14.19 13.52 23.50
CA LEU A 37 -15.21 12.53 23.84
C LEU A 37 -14.52 11.16 23.83
N ALA A 38 -14.11 10.72 25.02
CA ALA A 38 -13.85 9.32 25.30
C ALA A 38 -15.23 8.67 25.47
N GLU A 39 -15.82 8.20 24.36
CA GLU A 39 -16.92 7.26 24.41
C GLU A 39 -16.34 5.86 24.26
N THR A 40 -16.55 5.09 25.31
CA THR A 40 -16.33 3.66 25.40
C THR A 40 -17.19 2.95 24.36
N GLU A 41 -16.63 2.64 23.20
CA GLU A 41 -17.19 1.62 22.31
C GLU A 41 -16.83 0.24 22.88
N THR A 42 -17.67 -0.23 23.79
CA THR A 42 -17.92 -1.66 23.96
C THR A 42 -18.30 -2.23 22.61
N THR A 43 -17.37 -2.93 21.97
CA THR A 43 -17.63 -3.83 20.84
C THR A 43 -18.61 -4.90 21.29
N SER A 44 -19.91 -4.62 21.16
CA SER A 44 -20.94 -5.63 21.16
C SER A 44 -20.80 -6.40 19.85
N SER A 45 -20.15 -7.55 19.93
CA SER A 45 -20.32 -8.62 18.96
C SER A 45 -21.83 -8.73 18.66
N PRO A 46 -22.29 -8.77 17.39
CA PRO A 46 -23.69 -8.97 17.11
C PRO A 46 -24.05 -10.35 17.67
N GLN A 47 -24.67 -10.37 18.84
CA GLN A 47 -25.37 -11.53 19.35
C GLN A 47 -26.50 -11.77 18.38
N MET A 48 -26.22 -12.67 17.43
CA MET A 48 -27.26 -13.31 16.66
C MET A 48 -28.30 -13.84 17.65
N PRO A 49 -29.59 -13.72 17.32
CA PRO A 49 -30.62 -14.29 18.16
C PRO A 49 -30.32 -15.78 18.31
N ARG A 50 -29.91 -16.17 19.52
CA ARG A 50 -29.75 -17.57 19.88
C ARG A 50 -31.07 -18.25 19.54
N LEU A 51 -30.99 -19.28 18.70
CA LEU A 51 -32.05 -20.22 18.38
C LEU A 51 -32.45 -21.06 19.62
N ASP A 52 -32.43 -20.47 20.82
CA ASP A 52 -32.74 -21.09 22.10
C ASP A 52 -34.26 -21.08 22.39
N LEU A 53 -35.09 -20.61 21.46
CA LEU A 53 -36.53 -20.46 21.72
C LEU A 53 -37.39 -21.71 21.42
N LEU A 54 -36.82 -22.83 20.97
CA LEU A 54 -37.62 -23.99 20.52
C LEU A 54 -37.12 -25.35 21.02
N SER A 55 -36.55 -25.40 22.23
CA SER A 55 -36.30 -26.65 22.99
C SER A 55 -37.57 -27.28 23.58
N ALA A 56 -38.77 -26.77 23.26
CA ALA A 56 -40.02 -27.26 23.83
C ALA A 56 -40.61 -28.40 22.97
N GLY A 57 -40.04 -29.58 23.11
CA GLY A 57 -40.55 -30.82 22.51
C GLY A 57 -39.44 -31.85 22.37
N SER A 58 -38.92 -32.35 23.50
CA SER A 58 -37.93 -33.43 23.46
C SER A 58 -38.52 -34.66 22.75
N GLU A 59 -37.68 -35.37 22.01
CA GLU A 59 -37.98 -36.63 21.29
C GLU A 59 -38.82 -37.61 22.14
N SER A 60 -38.62 -37.59 23.46
CA SER A 60 -39.41 -38.37 24.43
C SER A 60 -40.90 -38.00 24.43
N GLN A 61 -41.27 -36.73 24.40
CA GLN A 61 -42.66 -36.29 24.54
C GLN A 61 -43.53 -36.70 23.35
N ILE A 62 -42.96 -36.72 22.15
CA ILE A 62 -43.70 -37.10 20.92
C ILE A 62 -43.77 -38.62 20.79
N GLY A 63 -42.72 -39.35 21.17
CA GLY A 63 -42.77 -40.82 21.29
C GLY A 63 -43.75 -41.27 22.36
N ASP A 64 -43.79 -40.56 23.49
CA ASP A 64 -44.76 -40.79 24.57
C ASP A 64 -46.19 -40.50 24.09
N LEU A 65 -46.40 -39.48 23.26
CA LEU A 65 -47.70 -39.18 22.65
C LEU A 65 -48.14 -40.29 21.69
N GLU A 66 -47.25 -40.79 20.81
CA GLU A 66 -47.55 -41.93 19.94
C GLU A 66 -47.94 -43.17 20.76
N SER A 67 -47.16 -43.50 21.79
CA SER A 67 -47.40 -44.62 22.70
C SER A 67 -48.72 -44.47 23.48
N TRP A 68 -49.02 -43.26 23.95
CA TRP A 68 -50.25 -42.96 24.66
C TRP A 68 -51.48 -43.05 23.74
N VAL A 69 -51.43 -42.50 22.52
CA VAL A 69 -52.50 -42.64 21.51
C VAL A 69 -52.75 -44.11 21.18
N MET A 70 -51.68 -44.91 21.05
CA MET A 70 -51.81 -46.36 20.84
C MET A 70 -52.47 -47.06 22.04
N SER A 71 -52.18 -46.63 23.28
CA SER A 71 -52.76 -47.24 24.48
C SER A 71 -54.27 -47.08 24.59
N MET A 72 -54.83 -46.06 23.92
CA MET A 72 -56.28 -45.85 23.81
C MET A 72 -56.93 -46.74 22.75
N ALA A 73 -56.14 -47.26 21.80
CA ALA A 73 -56.63 -48.11 20.73
C ALA A 73 -57.04 -49.50 21.28
N GLY A 74 -58.28 -49.92 21.02
CA GLY A 74 -58.83 -51.20 21.47
C GLY A 74 -59.29 -51.26 22.94
N LYS A 75 -59.03 -50.24 23.77
CA LYS A 75 -59.44 -50.20 25.19
C LYS A 75 -60.59 -49.26 25.51
N VAL A 76 -60.86 -48.29 24.64
CA VAL A 76 -61.88 -47.25 24.85
C VAL A 76 -63.08 -47.53 23.95
N ALA A 77 -64.28 -47.55 24.52
CA ALA A 77 -65.51 -47.60 23.73
C ALA A 77 -65.67 -46.28 22.97
N MET A 78 -65.81 -46.35 21.64
CA MET A 78 -65.95 -45.18 20.77
C MET A 78 -67.34 -44.56 20.94
N ASP A 79 -67.47 -43.59 21.85
CA ASP A 79 -68.65 -42.74 22.01
C ASP A 79 -68.42 -41.34 21.42
N ASN A 80 -69.48 -40.53 21.31
CA ASN A 80 -69.39 -39.17 20.76
C ASN A 80 -68.39 -38.27 21.49
N ALA A 81 -68.15 -38.51 22.79
CA ALA A 81 -67.18 -37.74 23.57
C ALA A 81 -65.74 -38.11 23.17
N THR A 82 -65.47 -39.41 22.94
CA THR A 82 -64.18 -39.92 22.49
C THR A 82 -63.82 -39.40 21.10
N TYR A 83 -64.80 -39.35 20.18
CA TYR A 83 -64.61 -38.75 18.85
C TYR A 83 -64.22 -37.26 18.93
N GLY A 84 -64.93 -36.46 19.73
CA GLY A 84 -64.63 -35.03 19.88
C GLY A 84 -63.23 -34.76 20.44
N PHE A 85 -62.73 -35.64 21.31
CA PHE A 85 -61.38 -35.54 21.84
C PHE A 85 -60.30 -35.95 20.82
N ILE A 86 -60.54 -37.01 20.05
CA ILE A 86 -59.65 -37.42 18.94
C ILE A 86 -59.54 -36.31 17.90
N ASP A 87 -60.65 -35.65 17.56
CA ASP A 87 -60.66 -34.50 16.64
C ASP A 87 -59.84 -33.33 17.19
N GLN A 88 -59.92 -33.07 18.50
CA GLN A 88 -59.11 -32.03 19.14
C GLN A 88 -57.60 -32.36 19.05
N ILE A 89 -57.21 -33.61 19.32
CA ILE A 89 -55.81 -34.05 19.19
C ILE A 89 -55.36 -33.95 17.74
N ARG A 90 -56.19 -34.38 16.80
CA ARG A 90 -55.87 -34.27 15.37
C ARG A 90 -55.61 -32.82 14.99
N GLY A 91 -56.49 -31.90 15.37
CA GLY A 91 -56.29 -30.47 15.09
C GLY A 91 -54.97 -29.93 15.65
N MET A 92 -54.55 -30.38 16.84
CA MET A 92 -53.24 -30.02 17.41
C MET A 92 -52.08 -30.60 16.58
N VAL A 93 -52.12 -31.89 16.25
CA VAL A 93 -51.07 -32.58 15.49
C VAL A 93 -50.95 -32.02 14.06
N GLU A 94 -52.08 -31.75 13.42
CA GLU A 94 -52.14 -31.07 12.12
C GLU A 94 -51.53 -29.67 12.20
N GLY A 95 -51.77 -28.94 13.29
CA GLY A 95 -51.16 -27.65 13.55
C GLY A 95 -49.64 -27.69 13.82
N MET A 96 -49.10 -28.83 14.26
CA MET A 96 -47.65 -29.00 14.50
C MET A 96 -46.87 -29.31 13.22
N VAL A 97 -47.47 -29.98 12.23
CA VAL A 97 -46.78 -30.33 10.97
C VAL A 97 -46.21 -29.09 10.25
N PRO A 98 -46.96 -27.99 10.04
CA PRO A 98 -46.42 -26.75 9.48
C PRO A 98 -45.29 -26.13 10.32
N GLN A 99 -45.29 -26.33 11.64
CA GLN A 99 -44.22 -25.79 12.51
C GLN A 99 -42.90 -26.52 12.28
N VAL A 100 -42.93 -27.85 12.09
CA VAL A 100 -41.74 -28.63 11.71
C VAL A 100 -41.20 -28.19 10.35
N LEU A 101 -42.08 -28.02 9.36
CA LEU A 101 -41.70 -27.54 8.03
C LEU A 101 -41.08 -26.13 8.08
N SER A 102 -41.72 -25.21 8.82
CA SER A 102 -41.21 -23.85 9.03
C SER A 102 -39.83 -23.81 9.69
N ARG A 103 -39.56 -24.69 10.67
CA ARG A 103 -38.22 -24.82 11.28
C ARG A 103 -37.18 -25.37 10.31
N SER A 104 -37.56 -26.27 9.41
CA SER A 104 -36.67 -26.75 8.34
C SER A 104 -36.32 -25.62 7.37
N ASP A 105 -37.33 -24.87 6.89
CA ASP A 105 -37.11 -23.69 6.03
C ASP A 105 -36.21 -22.64 6.69
N ALA A 106 -36.41 -22.37 7.99
CA ALA A 106 -35.58 -21.45 8.75
C ALA A 106 -34.11 -21.92 8.85
N SER A 107 -33.89 -23.22 8.97
CA SER A 107 -32.54 -23.81 8.99
C SER A 107 -31.84 -23.65 7.63
N VAL A 108 -32.58 -23.83 6.53
CA VAL A 108 -32.06 -23.60 5.17
C VAL A 108 -31.69 -22.12 4.97
N GLN A 109 -32.55 -21.19 5.38
CA GLN A 109 -32.29 -19.76 5.29
C GLN A 109 -31.05 -19.34 6.10
N GLU A 110 -30.87 -19.90 7.29
CA GLU A 110 -29.68 -19.61 8.11
C GLU A 110 -28.38 -20.07 7.44
N LEU A 111 -28.37 -21.27 6.84
CA LEU A 111 -27.20 -21.73 6.08
C LEU A 111 -26.91 -20.86 4.87
N GLN A 112 -27.94 -20.40 4.15
CA GLN A 112 -27.77 -19.47 3.02
C GLN A 112 -27.16 -18.14 3.46
N ARG A 113 -27.65 -17.57 4.57
CA ARG A 113 -27.14 -16.33 5.16
C ARG A 113 -25.67 -16.47 5.56
N LEU A 114 -25.28 -17.61 6.12
CA LEU A 114 -23.88 -17.89 6.47
C LEU A 114 -22.98 -18.02 5.25
N ILE A 115 -23.49 -18.58 4.14
CA ILE A 115 -22.74 -18.63 2.87
C ILE A 115 -22.57 -17.21 2.30
N GLU A 116 -23.61 -16.39 2.34
CA GLU A 116 -23.55 -15.00 1.86
C GLU A 116 -22.52 -14.16 2.63
N ALA A 117 -22.29 -14.45 3.92
CA ALA A 117 -21.30 -13.78 4.74
C ALA A 117 -19.88 -13.82 4.14
N PHE A 118 -19.52 -14.87 3.39
CA PHE A 118 -18.22 -14.95 2.71
C PHE A 118 -18.07 -13.90 1.59
N SER A 119 -19.17 -13.48 0.96
CA SER A 119 -19.15 -12.48 -0.11
C SER A 119 -18.85 -11.06 0.39
N HIS A 120 -19.03 -10.84 1.69
CA HIS A 120 -18.65 -9.59 2.36
C HIS A 120 -17.16 -9.52 2.69
N CYS A 121 -16.45 -10.65 2.71
CA CYS A 121 -15.00 -10.68 2.86
C CYS A 121 -14.35 -10.32 1.52
N ARG A 122 -14.01 -9.04 1.34
CA ARG A 122 -13.48 -8.50 0.08
C ARG A 122 -12.00 -8.15 0.20
N LEU A 123 -11.27 -8.47 -0.87
CA LEU A 123 -9.90 -8.03 -1.08
C LEU A 123 -9.87 -7.11 -2.31
N GLU A 124 -9.86 -5.80 -2.07
CA GLU A 124 -9.80 -4.78 -3.12
C GLU A 124 -8.46 -4.83 -3.89
N ALA A 125 -8.47 -4.39 -5.15
CA ALA A 125 -7.26 -4.24 -5.96
C ALA A 125 -6.39 -3.07 -5.44
N SER A 126 -5.07 -3.20 -5.57
CA SER A 126 -4.09 -2.20 -5.11
C SER A 126 -3.95 -1.02 -6.08
N LEU A 127 -3.58 0.15 -5.54
CA LEU A 127 -3.13 1.32 -6.33
C LEU A 127 -1.85 0.95 -7.11
N GLN A 128 -1.94 0.87 -8.44
CA GLN A 128 -0.82 0.53 -9.33
C GLN A 128 -0.41 1.71 -10.24
N GLU A 129 -1.36 2.59 -10.60
CA GLU A 129 -1.17 3.56 -11.70
C GLU A 129 -0.17 4.69 -11.37
N ASP A 130 -0.15 5.20 -10.13
CA ASP A 130 0.68 6.38 -9.77
C ASP A 130 2.20 6.10 -9.68
N LEU A 131 2.64 4.85 -9.56
CA LEU A 131 4.04 4.53 -9.25
C LEU A 131 4.95 4.58 -10.49
N THR A 132 4.41 4.23 -11.65
CA THR A 132 5.21 4.13 -12.90
C THR A 132 5.69 5.49 -13.40
N ASP A 133 4.83 6.52 -13.29
CA ASP A 133 5.17 7.89 -13.63
C ASP A 133 6.23 8.46 -12.69
N LEU A 134 6.08 8.23 -11.38
CA LEU A 134 7.02 8.71 -10.37
C LEU A 134 8.40 8.04 -10.53
N GLN A 135 8.42 6.73 -10.80
CA GLN A 135 9.65 6.01 -11.14
C GLN A 135 10.33 6.61 -12.38
N SER A 136 9.56 6.87 -13.44
CA SER A 136 10.09 7.45 -14.69
C SER A 136 10.68 8.85 -14.46
N GLN A 137 10.01 9.68 -13.67
CA GLN A 137 10.50 11.00 -13.28
C GLN A 137 11.79 10.91 -12.45
N HIS A 138 11.85 10.01 -11.48
CA HIS A 138 13.06 9.79 -10.68
C HIS A 138 14.24 9.34 -11.55
N LEU A 139 14.04 8.36 -12.44
CA LEU A 139 15.09 7.88 -13.35
C LEU A 139 15.59 9.00 -14.28
N TYR A 140 14.67 9.80 -14.83
CA TYR A 140 15.03 10.97 -15.63
C TYR A 140 15.85 11.98 -14.82
N CYS A 141 15.45 12.26 -13.57
CA CYS A 141 16.18 13.14 -12.66
C CYS A 141 17.60 12.65 -12.41
N ARG A 142 17.78 11.37 -12.08
CA ARG A 142 19.10 10.75 -11.86
C ARG A 142 19.98 10.79 -13.11
N GLY A 143 19.39 10.60 -14.29
CA GLY A 143 20.09 10.78 -15.56
C GLY A 143 20.61 12.21 -15.76
N ASN A 144 19.85 13.22 -15.33
CA ASN A 144 20.29 14.62 -15.36
C ASN A 144 21.37 14.89 -14.31
N GLU A 145 21.23 14.34 -13.10
CA GLU A 145 22.21 14.47 -12.02
C GLU A 145 23.57 13.93 -12.45
N SER A 146 23.61 12.78 -13.14
CA SER A 146 24.84 12.19 -13.67
C SER A 146 25.50 13.10 -14.70
N ARG A 147 24.73 13.65 -15.66
CA ARG A 147 25.29 14.61 -16.64
C ARG A 147 25.85 15.87 -15.98
N GLN A 148 25.18 16.36 -14.94
CA GLN A 148 25.65 17.51 -14.17
C GLN A 148 26.93 17.17 -13.37
N ALA A 149 27.01 15.97 -12.80
CA ALA A 149 28.19 15.49 -12.09
C ALA A 149 29.42 15.40 -13.01
N LEU A 150 29.24 14.90 -14.23
CA LEU A 150 30.30 14.86 -15.25
C LEU A 150 30.76 16.28 -15.64
N ALA A 151 29.83 17.21 -15.85
CA ALA A 151 30.16 18.60 -16.17
C ALA A 151 30.91 19.31 -15.02
N MET A 152 30.54 19.03 -13.77
CA MET A 152 31.23 19.54 -12.58
C MET A 152 32.65 18.96 -12.47
N ALA A 153 32.82 17.66 -12.76
CA ALA A 153 34.13 17.02 -12.76
C ALA A 153 35.07 17.65 -13.81
N GLU A 154 34.58 17.84 -15.04
CA GLU A 154 35.32 18.52 -16.11
C GLU A 154 35.68 19.96 -15.72
N ALA A 155 34.72 20.73 -15.19
CA ALA A 155 34.98 22.10 -14.75
C ALA A 155 36.02 22.17 -13.62
N THR A 156 36.03 21.16 -12.74
CA THR A 156 37.02 21.05 -11.66
C THR A 156 38.42 20.80 -12.21
N GLU A 157 38.56 19.88 -13.17
CA GLU A 157 39.83 19.59 -13.84
C GLU A 157 40.37 20.83 -14.57
N VAL A 158 39.54 21.46 -15.41
CA VAL A 158 39.91 22.67 -16.16
C VAL A 158 40.31 23.82 -15.23
N TRP A 159 39.56 24.06 -14.15
CA TRP A 159 39.91 25.07 -13.17
C TRP A 159 41.26 24.78 -12.49
N SER A 160 41.49 23.53 -12.07
CA SER A 160 42.73 23.14 -11.40
C SER A 160 43.97 23.34 -12.28
N ALA A 161 43.86 22.99 -13.58
CA ALA A 161 44.92 23.21 -14.55
C ALA A 161 45.19 24.70 -14.76
N SER A 162 44.13 25.51 -14.87
CA SER A 162 44.24 26.97 -14.98
C SER A 162 44.88 27.59 -13.73
N ASP A 163 44.54 27.10 -12.53
CA ASP A 163 45.11 27.59 -11.28
C ASP A 163 46.61 27.31 -11.17
N MET A 164 47.08 26.17 -11.69
CA MET A 164 48.52 25.89 -11.80
C MET A 164 49.22 26.88 -12.73
N VAL A 165 48.64 27.18 -13.89
CA VAL A 165 49.18 28.18 -14.83
C VAL A 165 49.23 29.56 -14.18
N ARG A 166 48.14 29.99 -13.52
CA ARG A 166 48.08 31.24 -12.76
C ARG A 166 49.18 31.33 -11.72
N LYS A 167 49.34 30.29 -10.88
CA LYS A 167 50.41 30.23 -9.87
C LYS A 167 51.79 30.36 -10.50
N SER A 168 52.03 29.68 -11.62
CA SER A 168 53.31 29.75 -12.33
C SER A 168 53.60 31.14 -12.89
N GLU A 169 52.64 31.78 -13.58
CA GLU A 169 52.84 33.12 -14.15
C GLU A 169 53.00 34.18 -13.06
N CYS A 170 52.21 34.11 -11.99
CA CYS A 170 52.33 35.05 -10.88
C CYS A 170 53.63 34.89 -10.11
N ALA A 171 54.14 33.67 -9.90
CA ALA A 171 55.45 33.47 -9.31
C ALA A 171 56.59 34.09 -10.15
N LYS A 172 56.48 34.05 -11.49
CA LYS A 172 57.45 34.73 -12.39
C LYS A 172 57.40 36.25 -12.25
N PHE A 173 56.21 36.81 -12.04
CA PHE A 173 56.03 38.24 -11.78
C PHE A 173 56.62 38.63 -10.42
N GLU A 174 56.24 37.92 -9.35
CA GLU A 174 56.75 38.15 -7.98
C GLU A 174 58.28 38.09 -7.90
N ALA A 175 58.92 37.23 -8.71
CA ALA A 175 60.38 37.13 -8.77
C ALA A 175 61.06 38.39 -9.31
N ILE A 176 60.39 39.19 -10.14
CA ILE A 176 60.94 40.42 -10.74
C ILE A 176 60.31 41.70 -10.20
N ASP A 177 59.24 41.59 -9.41
CA ASP A 177 58.58 42.70 -8.74
C ASP A 177 59.37 43.13 -7.49
N GLN A 178 60.62 43.48 -7.70
CA GLN A 178 61.57 43.84 -6.65
C GLN A 178 62.21 45.19 -6.97
N ILE A 179 62.43 46.00 -5.94
CA ILE A 179 63.12 47.28 -6.07
C ILE A 179 64.59 47.00 -6.44
N PRO A 180 65.12 47.57 -7.53
CA PRO A 180 66.53 47.43 -7.90
C PRO A 180 67.45 47.84 -6.75
N SER A 181 68.51 47.07 -6.48
CA SER A 181 69.48 47.42 -5.44
C SER A 181 70.28 48.66 -5.83
N HIS A 182 70.77 49.40 -4.82
CA HIS A 182 71.58 50.60 -5.02
C HIS A 182 72.83 50.34 -5.89
N ASP A 183 73.40 49.14 -5.80
CA ASP A 183 74.60 48.74 -6.55
C ASP A 183 74.36 48.63 -8.06
N GLU A 184 73.11 48.44 -8.49
CA GLU A 184 72.77 48.41 -9.93
C GLU A 184 72.86 49.79 -10.62
N CYS A 185 73.01 50.86 -9.83
CA CYS A 185 73.03 52.27 -10.26
C CYS A 185 74.40 52.96 -10.05
N GLY A 186 75.48 52.21 -9.80
CA GLY A 186 76.79 52.78 -9.43
C GLY A 186 77.38 53.77 -10.44
N VAL A 187 78.17 54.75 -10.01
CA VAL A 187 78.78 55.76 -10.91
C VAL A 187 80.08 55.19 -11.54
N PRO A 188 80.32 55.36 -12.86
CA PRO A 188 81.57 54.97 -13.49
C PRO A 188 82.78 55.71 -12.92
N GLN A 189 83.94 55.05 -12.85
CA GLN A 189 85.17 55.67 -12.35
C GLN A 189 85.84 56.65 -13.33
N HIS A 190 85.46 56.63 -14.62
CA HIS A 190 86.05 57.49 -15.64
C HIS A 190 85.01 58.48 -16.20
N PRO A 191 85.24 59.80 -16.14
CA PRO A 191 84.29 60.83 -16.61
C PRO A 191 83.98 60.73 -18.11
N ASP A 192 84.97 60.32 -18.90
CA ASP A 192 84.90 60.33 -20.37
C ASP A 192 83.93 59.28 -20.94
N THR A 193 83.48 58.32 -20.11
CA THR A 193 82.50 57.28 -20.49
C THR A 193 81.09 57.55 -19.96
N MET A 194 80.87 58.68 -19.28
CA MET A 194 79.62 58.98 -18.57
C MET A 194 78.39 58.97 -19.49
N ARG A 195 78.51 59.48 -20.73
CA ARG A 195 77.41 59.46 -21.70
C ARG A 195 76.98 58.03 -22.07
N TYR A 196 77.95 57.17 -22.43
CA TYR A 196 77.67 55.78 -22.78
C TYR A 196 77.10 55.00 -21.61
N TYR A 197 77.61 55.27 -20.40
CA TYR A 197 77.07 54.69 -19.17
C TYR A 197 75.61 55.09 -18.94
N ALA A 198 75.29 56.39 -19.01
CA ALA A 198 73.93 56.88 -18.83
C ALA A 198 72.95 56.31 -19.86
N GLU A 199 73.37 56.18 -21.13
CA GLU A 199 72.59 55.56 -22.18
C GLU A 199 72.36 54.05 -21.93
N ALA A 200 73.39 53.32 -21.48
CA ALA A 200 73.29 51.90 -21.13
C ALA A 200 72.36 51.67 -19.93
N LEU A 201 72.48 52.51 -18.89
CA LEU A 201 71.63 52.42 -17.69
C LEU A 201 70.16 52.70 -18.03
N ARG A 202 69.89 53.74 -18.85
CA ARG A 202 68.54 54.03 -19.36
C ARG A 202 67.95 52.83 -20.10
N ASN A 203 68.71 52.23 -21.02
CA ASN A 203 68.22 51.09 -21.80
C ASN A 203 67.99 49.86 -20.91
N LYS A 204 68.89 49.57 -19.95
CA LYS A 204 68.72 48.49 -18.98
C LYS A 204 67.42 48.62 -18.19
N PHE A 205 67.13 49.82 -17.65
CA PHE A 205 65.89 50.05 -16.90
C PHE A 205 64.64 50.03 -17.78
N LYS A 206 64.75 50.50 -19.03
CA LYS A 206 63.69 50.36 -20.01
C LYS A 206 63.34 48.88 -20.24
N ASP A 207 64.34 48.03 -20.50
CA ASP A 207 64.12 46.60 -20.76
C ASP A 207 63.54 45.89 -19.53
N LYS A 208 64.04 46.21 -18.33
CA LYS A 208 63.48 45.70 -17.06
C LYS A 208 62.01 46.10 -16.88
N TYR A 209 61.68 47.36 -17.17
CA TYR A 209 60.30 47.84 -17.06
C TYR A 209 59.37 47.15 -18.08
N GLU A 210 59.82 46.97 -19.32
CA GLU A 210 59.07 46.22 -20.32
C GLU A 210 58.87 44.74 -19.94
N GLU A 211 59.88 44.09 -19.35
CA GLU A 211 59.72 42.75 -18.80
C GLU A 211 58.75 42.71 -17.62
N TRP A 212 58.85 43.66 -16.70
CA TRP A 212 57.93 43.81 -15.57
C TRP A 212 56.47 43.91 -16.04
N LEU A 213 56.19 44.80 -17.00
CA LEU A 213 54.86 44.94 -17.59
C LEU A 213 54.37 43.61 -18.18
N ARG A 214 55.21 42.92 -18.96
CA ARG A 214 54.85 41.64 -19.58
C ARG A 214 54.51 40.56 -18.55
N ARG A 215 55.25 40.46 -17.45
CA ARG A 215 54.98 39.48 -16.39
C ARG A 215 53.74 39.84 -15.59
N ARG A 216 53.56 41.11 -15.25
CA ARG A 216 52.36 41.60 -14.58
C ARG A 216 51.12 41.26 -15.42
N ASP A 217 51.11 41.64 -16.68
CA ASP A 217 49.99 41.42 -17.59
C ASP A 217 49.71 39.90 -17.78
N GLY A 218 50.76 39.07 -17.80
CA GLY A 218 50.65 37.61 -17.82
C GLY A 218 49.99 37.03 -16.56
N CYS A 219 50.42 37.47 -15.37
CA CYS A 219 49.80 37.08 -14.10
C CYS A 219 48.34 37.55 -14.02
N GLU A 220 48.04 38.81 -14.35
CA GLU A 220 46.68 39.37 -14.33
C GLU A 220 45.75 38.62 -15.30
N THR A 221 46.22 38.33 -16.52
CA THR A 221 45.46 37.56 -17.51
C THR A 221 45.13 36.16 -16.99
N ALA A 222 46.12 35.46 -16.44
CA ALA A 222 45.92 34.12 -15.87
C ALA A 222 45.04 34.13 -14.62
N ALA A 223 45.12 35.18 -13.80
CA ALA A 223 44.27 35.37 -12.62
C ALA A 223 42.81 35.58 -13.02
N ASN A 224 42.54 36.48 -13.96
CA ASN A 224 41.20 36.74 -14.47
C ASN A 224 40.58 35.52 -15.14
N GLY A 225 41.36 34.78 -15.95
CA GLY A 225 40.90 33.53 -16.57
C GLY A 225 40.55 32.45 -15.55
N THR A 226 41.41 32.23 -14.57
CA THR A 226 41.17 31.26 -13.49
C THR A 226 39.97 31.64 -12.62
N GLU A 227 39.78 32.93 -12.33
CA GLU A 227 38.63 33.42 -11.55
C GLU A 227 37.30 33.17 -12.28
N ALA A 228 37.25 33.35 -13.60
CA ALA A 228 36.07 33.02 -14.39
C ALA A 228 35.73 31.52 -14.34
N LEU A 229 36.75 30.65 -14.43
CA LEU A 229 36.59 29.20 -14.30
C LEU A 229 36.14 28.81 -12.89
N ARG A 230 36.68 29.46 -11.85
CA ARG A 230 36.29 29.24 -10.46
C ARG A 230 34.80 29.54 -10.25
N ARG A 231 34.31 30.66 -10.79
CA ARG A 231 32.87 31.01 -10.72
C ARG A 231 32.00 30.01 -11.45
N ARG A 232 32.40 29.60 -12.67
CA ARG A 232 31.68 28.57 -13.43
C ARG A 232 31.58 27.26 -12.66
N LYS A 233 32.69 26.80 -12.07
CA LYS A 233 32.72 25.62 -11.21
C LYS A 233 31.74 25.76 -10.04
N ALA A 234 31.78 26.86 -9.30
CA ALA A 234 30.89 27.10 -8.16
C ALA A 234 29.40 27.08 -8.56
N THR A 235 29.05 27.67 -9.71
CA THR A 235 27.67 27.60 -10.23
C THR A 235 27.25 26.17 -10.56
N LEU A 236 28.12 25.35 -11.16
CA LEU A 236 27.82 23.95 -11.47
C LEU A 236 27.66 23.10 -10.20
N GLU A 237 28.48 23.36 -9.17
CA GLU A 237 28.37 22.71 -7.86
C GLU A 237 27.02 23.01 -7.19
N GLU A 238 26.58 24.27 -7.19
CA GLU A 238 25.28 24.65 -6.63
C GLU A 238 24.12 23.97 -7.39
N GLN A 239 24.15 24.00 -8.72
CA GLN A 239 23.16 23.34 -9.56
C GLN A 239 23.12 21.82 -9.33
N GLN A 240 24.28 21.17 -9.16
CA GLN A 240 24.36 19.75 -8.84
C GLN A 240 23.73 19.45 -7.48
N GLN A 241 24.00 20.28 -6.47
CA GLN A 241 23.43 20.09 -5.14
C GLN A 241 21.91 20.25 -5.15
N GLN A 242 21.38 21.26 -5.85
CA GLN A 242 19.94 21.47 -6.00
C GLN A 242 19.28 20.28 -6.73
N LEU A 243 19.88 19.82 -7.83
CA LEU A 243 19.36 18.70 -8.60
C LEU A 243 19.38 17.39 -7.79
N ARG A 244 20.46 17.13 -7.05
CA ARG A 244 20.53 16.00 -6.11
C ARG A 244 19.41 16.07 -5.07
N GLY A 245 19.17 17.25 -4.50
CA GLY A 245 18.07 17.46 -3.55
C GLY A 245 16.72 17.07 -4.15
N MET A 246 16.44 17.53 -5.38
CA MET A 246 15.20 17.19 -6.09
C MET A 246 15.07 15.69 -6.38
N CYS A 247 16.14 15.05 -6.88
CA CYS A 247 16.09 13.61 -7.17
C CYS A 247 15.92 12.78 -5.89
N ASN A 248 16.54 13.20 -4.79
CA ASN A 248 16.36 12.58 -3.49
C ASN A 248 14.91 12.71 -2.98
N SER A 249 14.26 13.86 -3.17
CA SER A 249 12.83 14.02 -2.83
C SER A 249 11.91 13.13 -3.66
N LEU A 250 12.19 12.97 -4.97
CA LEU A 250 11.45 12.02 -5.81
C LEU A 250 11.65 10.57 -5.35
N GLN A 251 12.88 10.21 -4.97
CA GLN A 251 13.18 8.89 -4.41
C GLN A 251 12.39 8.65 -3.12
N ASP A 252 12.39 9.63 -2.20
CA ASP A 252 11.63 9.53 -0.96
C ASP A 252 10.14 9.34 -1.22
N GLU A 253 9.55 10.13 -2.12
CA GLU A 253 8.14 10.01 -2.45
C GLU A 253 7.82 8.61 -3.00
N LEU A 254 8.67 8.09 -3.88
CA LEU A 254 8.52 6.76 -4.46
C LEU A 254 8.57 5.67 -3.39
N ASP A 255 9.60 5.71 -2.53
CA ASP A 255 9.78 4.77 -1.43
C ASP A 255 8.60 4.80 -0.45
N HIS A 256 8.08 6.00 -0.11
CA HIS A 256 6.93 6.14 0.79
C HIS A 256 5.64 5.63 0.17
N ARG A 257 5.37 5.90 -1.11
CA ARG A 257 4.17 5.41 -1.80
C ARG A 257 4.18 3.89 -1.90
N VAL A 258 5.32 3.30 -2.26
CA VAL A 258 5.48 1.84 -2.33
C VAL A 258 5.31 1.22 -0.95
N CYS A 259 5.94 1.81 0.07
CA CYS A 259 5.80 1.34 1.44
C CYS A 259 4.34 1.40 1.93
N GLY A 260 3.68 2.54 1.74
CA GLY A 260 2.28 2.74 2.14
C GLY A 260 1.34 1.77 1.42
N ALA A 261 1.57 1.51 0.13
CA ALA A 261 0.83 0.51 -0.63
C ALA A 261 1.03 -0.90 -0.07
N SER A 262 2.28 -1.28 0.25
CA SER A 262 2.61 -2.58 0.86
C SER A 262 1.94 -2.76 2.22
N VAL A 263 2.04 -1.78 3.12
CA VAL A 263 1.42 -1.83 4.45
C VAL A 263 -0.11 -1.91 4.33
N THR A 264 -0.69 -1.11 3.44
CA THR A 264 -2.15 -1.12 3.21
C THR A 264 -2.60 -2.47 2.65
N ALA A 265 -1.85 -3.05 1.72
CA ALA A 265 -2.14 -4.38 1.17
C ALA A 265 -2.04 -5.47 2.25
N GLN A 266 -1.02 -5.41 3.12
CA GLN A 266 -0.87 -6.35 4.23
C GLN A 266 -2.03 -6.24 5.23
N ARG A 267 -2.43 -5.02 5.61
CA ARG A 267 -3.56 -4.80 6.51
C ARG A 267 -4.87 -5.31 5.91
N ARG A 268 -5.16 -4.98 4.65
CA ARG A 268 -6.35 -5.47 3.93
C ARG A 268 -6.38 -6.99 3.82
N CYS A 269 -5.22 -7.61 3.64
CA CYS A 269 -5.14 -9.06 3.69
C CYS A 269 -5.53 -9.61 5.07
N HIS A 270 -4.96 -9.06 6.14
CA HIS A 270 -5.26 -9.51 7.49
C HIS A 270 -6.76 -9.35 7.80
N GLU A 271 -7.35 -8.20 7.48
CA GLU A 271 -8.79 -7.93 7.62
C GLU A 271 -9.64 -8.95 6.83
N TYR A 272 -9.22 -9.30 5.60
CA TYR A 272 -9.87 -10.34 4.80
C TYR A 272 -9.76 -11.73 5.45
N GLU A 273 -8.57 -12.12 5.92
CA GLU A 273 -8.33 -13.42 6.55
C GLU A 273 -9.16 -13.57 7.83
N GLU A 274 -9.19 -12.55 8.69
CA GLU A 274 -10.01 -12.55 9.90
C GLU A 274 -11.51 -12.63 9.58
N CYS A 275 -11.97 -11.89 8.57
CA CYS A 275 -13.35 -11.97 8.09
C CYS A 275 -13.69 -13.38 7.63
N TYR A 276 -12.84 -13.96 6.78
CA TYR A 276 -13.04 -15.27 6.20
C TYR A 276 -13.05 -16.38 7.26
N GLU A 277 -12.08 -16.39 8.18
CA GLU A 277 -12.01 -17.41 9.23
C GLU A 277 -13.19 -17.30 10.20
N ARG A 278 -13.67 -16.08 10.49
CA ARG A 278 -14.90 -15.87 11.28
C ARG A 278 -16.13 -16.42 10.57
N ALA A 279 -16.32 -16.10 9.29
CA ALA A 279 -17.43 -16.62 8.49
C ALA A 279 -17.39 -18.16 8.42
N ARG A 280 -16.18 -18.72 8.25
CA ARG A 280 -15.94 -20.17 8.24
C ARG A 280 -16.24 -20.84 9.57
N ALA A 281 -15.79 -20.29 10.68
CA ALA A 281 -16.09 -20.84 12.01
C ALA A 281 -17.61 -20.86 12.26
N ASN A 282 -18.30 -19.75 11.95
CA ASN A 282 -19.75 -19.64 12.10
C ASN A 282 -20.49 -20.65 11.21
N PHE A 283 -20.11 -20.77 9.94
CA PHE A 283 -20.70 -21.75 9.02
C PHE A 283 -20.48 -23.18 9.51
N LEU A 284 -19.26 -23.57 9.89
CA LEU A 284 -18.97 -24.94 10.35
C LEU A 284 -19.74 -25.29 11.63
N GLN A 285 -19.83 -24.35 12.57
CA GLN A 285 -20.59 -24.55 13.80
C GLN A 285 -22.09 -24.74 13.51
N GLN A 286 -22.71 -23.82 12.76
CA GLN A 286 -24.13 -23.89 12.46
C GLN A 286 -24.48 -25.04 11.53
N ASN A 287 -23.59 -25.42 10.60
CA ASN A 287 -23.77 -26.59 9.75
C ASN A 287 -23.93 -27.87 10.59
N ALA A 288 -23.07 -28.05 11.60
CA ALA A 288 -23.18 -29.17 12.53
C ALA A 288 -24.48 -29.12 13.36
N THR A 289 -24.87 -27.95 13.83
CA THR A 289 -26.14 -27.74 14.56
C THR A 289 -27.36 -28.06 13.69
N VAL A 290 -27.40 -27.55 12.47
CA VAL A 290 -28.49 -27.77 11.52
C VAL A 290 -28.58 -29.24 11.12
N ALA A 291 -27.46 -29.94 10.94
CA ALA A 291 -27.46 -31.39 10.69
C ALA A 291 -28.06 -32.20 11.84
N ALA A 292 -27.82 -31.79 13.10
CA ALA A 292 -28.46 -32.40 14.26
C ALA A 292 -29.97 -32.10 14.30
N LEU A 293 -30.36 -30.83 14.08
CA LEU A 293 -31.75 -30.40 14.05
C LEU A 293 -32.54 -31.09 12.93
N GLU A 294 -31.95 -31.29 11.75
CA GLU A 294 -32.59 -32.00 10.65
C GLU A 294 -32.98 -33.43 11.05
N LYS A 295 -32.10 -34.12 11.79
CA LYS A 295 -32.37 -35.48 12.28
C LYS A 295 -33.58 -35.47 13.24
N GLU A 296 -33.62 -34.53 14.18
CA GLU A 296 -34.72 -34.37 15.14
C GLU A 296 -36.04 -34.03 14.42
N MET A 297 -36.02 -33.05 13.52
CA MET A 297 -37.20 -32.66 12.72
C MET A 297 -37.72 -33.82 11.86
N LYS A 298 -36.83 -34.66 11.30
CA LYS A 298 -37.22 -35.87 10.56
C LYS A 298 -37.92 -36.90 11.44
N GLN A 299 -37.46 -37.09 12.67
CA GLN A 299 -38.10 -38.00 13.63
C GLN A 299 -39.46 -37.46 14.06
N GLU A 300 -39.54 -36.17 14.40
CA GLU A 300 -40.78 -35.50 14.77
C GLU A 300 -41.80 -35.55 13.63
N TYR A 301 -41.40 -35.20 12.41
CA TYR A 301 -42.27 -35.26 11.24
C TYR A 301 -42.82 -36.68 11.00
N ARG A 302 -41.96 -37.70 11.14
CA ARG A 302 -42.37 -39.10 11.04
C ARG A 302 -43.41 -39.46 12.09
N ALA A 303 -43.18 -39.11 13.35
CA ALA A 303 -44.08 -39.41 14.46
C ALA A 303 -45.43 -38.70 14.29
N LEU A 304 -45.43 -37.39 13.95
CA LEU A 304 -46.65 -36.64 13.67
C LEU A 304 -47.46 -37.29 12.54
N LYS A 305 -46.82 -37.72 11.45
CA LYS A 305 -47.49 -38.41 10.33
C LYS A 305 -48.07 -39.78 10.72
N ARG A 306 -47.41 -40.52 11.62
CA ARG A 306 -47.94 -41.79 12.15
C ARG A 306 -49.12 -41.56 13.07
N ILE A 307 -49.04 -40.58 13.97
CA ILE A 307 -50.14 -40.19 14.85
C ILE A 307 -51.36 -39.78 14.01
N LEU A 308 -51.18 -38.96 12.97
CA LEU A 308 -52.28 -38.60 12.05
C LEU A 308 -52.91 -39.83 11.38
N CYS A 309 -52.11 -40.81 10.96
CA CYS A 309 -52.63 -42.07 10.41
C CYS A 309 -53.46 -42.83 11.44
N ILE A 310 -52.95 -42.97 12.67
CA ILE A 310 -53.63 -43.66 13.76
C ILE A 310 -54.96 -42.94 14.09
N LEU A 311 -54.94 -41.62 14.25
CA LEU A 311 -56.12 -40.79 14.53
C LEU A 311 -57.17 -40.88 13.41
N GLN A 312 -56.76 -41.10 12.17
CA GLN A 312 -57.65 -41.32 11.04
C GLN A 312 -58.28 -42.71 11.06
N ALA A 313 -57.54 -43.75 11.46
CA ALA A 313 -58.07 -45.12 11.59
C ALA A 313 -59.19 -45.21 12.66
N PHE A 314 -59.12 -44.37 13.70
CA PHE A 314 -60.17 -44.29 14.72
C PHE A 314 -61.55 -43.87 14.18
N GLU A 315 -61.62 -43.20 13.02
CA GLU A 315 -62.91 -42.81 12.39
C GLU A 315 -63.65 -43.99 11.76
N GLY A 316 -62.93 -45.04 11.34
CA GLY A 316 -63.49 -46.19 10.61
C GLY A 316 -63.97 -47.34 11.49
N GLY A 317 -63.73 -47.27 12.79
CA GLY A 317 -63.83 -48.41 13.71
C GLY A 317 -62.50 -49.15 13.77
N VAL A 318 -61.90 -49.19 14.96
CA VAL A 318 -60.49 -49.59 15.13
C VAL A 318 -60.32 -51.09 14.92
N GLU A 319 -59.70 -51.48 13.80
CA GLU A 319 -59.10 -52.81 13.66
C GLU A 319 -57.62 -52.76 14.06
N GLU A 320 -57.18 -53.71 14.90
CA GLU A 320 -55.76 -53.88 15.31
C GLU A 320 -54.80 -53.85 14.10
N LYS A 321 -55.26 -54.40 12.98
CA LYS A 321 -54.51 -54.46 11.72
C LYS A 321 -54.24 -53.07 11.14
N GLU A 322 -55.18 -52.13 11.23
CA GLU A 322 -55.01 -50.78 10.69
C GLU A 322 -53.99 -49.95 11.48
N LEU A 323 -53.97 -50.13 12.80
CA LEU A 323 -52.99 -49.51 13.69
C LEU A 323 -51.57 -49.97 13.38
N GLU A 324 -51.38 -51.27 13.18
CA GLU A 324 -50.07 -51.83 12.80
C GLU A 324 -49.63 -51.37 11.40
N MET A 325 -50.57 -51.18 10.46
CA MET A 325 -50.25 -50.54 9.18
C MET A 325 -49.75 -49.10 9.36
N CYS A 326 -50.37 -48.31 10.23
CA CYS A 326 -49.93 -46.94 10.50
C CYS A 326 -48.55 -46.89 11.17
N ARG A 327 -48.24 -47.83 12.08
CA ARG A 327 -46.93 -47.96 12.71
C ARG A 327 -45.84 -48.35 11.72
N ALA A 328 -46.13 -49.34 10.87
CA ALA A 328 -45.20 -49.83 9.85
C ALA A 328 -45.07 -48.86 8.66
N ARG A 329 -45.93 -47.83 8.58
CA ARG A 329 -45.93 -46.88 7.47
C ARG A 329 -44.57 -46.18 7.38
N THR A 330 -44.03 -46.23 6.16
CA THR A 330 -42.87 -45.42 5.77
C THR A 330 -43.37 -44.03 5.42
N VAL A 331 -42.85 -43.01 6.11
CA VAL A 331 -43.17 -41.61 5.88
C VAL A 331 -42.11 -41.01 4.97
N ASN A 332 -42.52 -40.36 3.88
CA ASN A 332 -41.60 -39.57 3.05
C ASN A 332 -41.11 -38.37 3.86
N LEU A 333 -39.79 -38.19 3.94
CA LEU A 333 -39.14 -37.16 4.75
C LEU A 333 -38.57 -36.01 3.92
N ASP A 334 -38.77 -36.01 2.61
CA ASP A 334 -38.18 -35.03 1.69
C ASP A 334 -38.68 -33.63 2.01
N ALA A 335 -39.93 -33.49 2.46
CA ALA A 335 -40.53 -32.21 2.83
C ALA A 335 -39.86 -31.51 4.03
N VAL A 336 -39.16 -32.25 4.89
CA VAL A 336 -38.44 -31.71 6.06
C VAL A 336 -36.92 -31.84 5.91
N GLY A 337 -36.46 -32.56 4.89
CA GLY A 337 -35.05 -32.80 4.61
C GLY A 337 -34.38 -31.57 4.01
N ILE A 338 -33.13 -31.36 4.40
CA ILE A 338 -32.28 -30.32 3.85
C ILE A 338 -31.53 -30.89 2.64
N ASP A 339 -31.63 -30.23 1.49
CA ASP A 339 -30.81 -30.57 0.33
C ASP A 339 -29.37 -30.06 0.52
N TRP A 340 -28.56 -30.86 1.20
CA TRP A 340 -27.14 -30.60 1.42
C TRP A 340 -26.33 -30.46 0.11
N GLY A 341 -26.82 -30.97 -1.02
CA GLY A 341 -26.17 -30.79 -2.32
C GLY A 341 -26.36 -29.38 -2.90
N SER A 342 -27.48 -28.73 -2.57
CA SER A 342 -27.76 -27.34 -2.98
C SER A 342 -27.00 -26.30 -2.16
N ILE A 343 -26.61 -26.66 -0.93
CA ILE A 343 -25.82 -25.81 -0.03
C ILE A 343 -24.37 -25.82 -0.53
N LYS A 344 -24.03 -24.82 -1.33
CA LYS A 344 -22.69 -24.68 -1.91
C LYS A 344 -21.65 -24.58 -0.79
N VAL A 345 -20.60 -25.38 -0.91
CA VAL A 345 -19.42 -25.30 -0.04
C VAL A 345 -18.90 -23.85 -0.07
N PRO A 346 -18.50 -23.27 1.08
CA PRO A 346 -17.91 -21.95 1.10
C PRO A 346 -16.77 -21.80 0.09
N PRO A 347 -16.62 -20.62 -0.54
CA PRO A 347 -15.56 -20.39 -1.51
C PRO A 347 -14.19 -20.64 -0.87
N LEU A 348 -13.24 -21.16 -1.64
CA LEU A 348 -11.87 -21.36 -1.15
C LEU A 348 -11.25 -20.01 -0.74
N ARG A 349 -10.48 -20.04 0.36
CA ARG A 349 -9.75 -18.87 0.83
C ARG A 349 -8.79 -18.38 -0.25
N ILE A 350 -8.82 -17.08 -0.52
CA ILE A 350 -7.84 -16.44 -1.40
C ILE A 350 -6.51 -16.35 -0.64
N ASN A 351 -5.41 -16.74 -1.29
CA ASN A 351 -4.07 -16.58 -0.73
C ASN A 351 -3.54 -15.17 -1.00
N CYS A 352 -3.33 -14.38 0.05
CA CYS A 352 -2.81 -13.02 -0.07
C CYS A 352 -1.36 -12.94 -0.54
N SER A 353 -0.54 -13.95 -0.28
CA SER A 353 0.87 -13.96 -0.69
C SER A 353 1.04 -13.90 -2.22
N ALA A 354 0.04 -14.38 -2.97
CA ALA A 354 0.03 -14.32 -4.43
C ALA A 354 -0.39 -12.94 -5.00
N ARG A 355 -0.90 -12.02 -4.16
CA ARG A 355 -1.41 -10.70 -4.58
C ARG A 355 -0.58 -9.51 -4.10
N GLN A 356 0.43 -9.72 -3.24
CA GLN A 356 1.41 -8.68 -2.93
C GLN A 356 2.42 -8.58 -4.09
N SER A 357 2.00 -7.96 -5.20
CA SER A 357 2.88 -7.69 -6.34
C SER A 357 3.96 -6.65 -6.00
N TRP A 358 3.68 -5.77 -5.04
CA TRP A 358 4.62 -4.73 -4.62
C TRP A 358 5.48 -5.23 -3.49
N ARG A 359 6.77 -5.36 -3.82
CA ARG A 359 7.82 -5.74 -2.90
C ARG A 359 8.05 -4.59 -1.92
N ASN A 360 8.54 -4.93 -0.73
CA ASN A 360 8.91 -3.96 0.28
C ASN A 360 9.95 -2.96 -0.30
N ALA A 361 9.81 -1.66 -0.02
CA ALA A 361 10.75 -0.62 -0.46
C ALA A 361 12.21 -0.86 0.00
N SER A 362 12.42 -1.70 1.02
CA SER A 362 13.76 -2.14 1.46
C SER A 362 14.25 -3.44 0.82
N SER A 363 13.45 -4.10 -0.02
CA SER A 363 13.83 -5.37 -0.65
C SER A 363 14.88 -5.16 -1.74
N ALA A 364 15.77 -6.14 -1.88
CA ALA A 364 16.79 -6.12 -2.92
C ALA A 364 16.17 -6.15 -4.32
N GLU A 365 15.06 -6.86 -4.48
CA GLU A 365 14.34 -6.94 -5.74
C GLU A 365 13.66 -5.60 -6.09
N TYR A 366 13.08 -4.88 -5.12
CA TYR A 366 12.58 -3.52 -5.36
C TYR A 366 13.72 -2.60 -5.81
N ALA A 367 14.85 -2.64 -5.12
CA ALA A 367 16.00 -1.82 -5.49
C ALA A 367 16.51 -2.16 -6.91
N ALA A 368 16.50 -3.44 -7.30
CA ALA A 368 16.87 -3.85 -8.64
C ALA A 368 15.84 -3.39 -9.70
N ASP A 369 14.55 -3.59 -9.45
CA ASP A 369 13.46 -3.26 -10.38
C ASP A 369 13.31 -1.74 -10.57
N VAL A 370 13.47 -0.96 -9.49
CA VAL A 370 13.21 0.48 -9.49
C VAL A 370 14.48 1.30 -9.74
N TYR A 371 15.60 0.90 -9.14
CA TYR A 371 16.84 1.67 -9.18
C TYR A 371 17.96 1.02 -10.00
N GLY A 372 17.78 -0.18 -10.55
CA GLY A 372 18.81 -0.88 -11.31
C GLY A 372 19.32 -0.15 -12.56
N SER A 373 18.55 0.82 -13.07
CA SER A 373 18.92 1.67 -14.23
C SER A 373 19.55 3.01 -13.84
N VAL A 374 19.72 3.30 -12.55
CA VAL A 374 20.32 4.55 -12.08
C VAL A 374 21.83 4.56 -12.38
N PRO A 375 22.40 5.64 -12.94
CA PRO A 375 23.83 5.73 -13.20
C PRO A 375 24.68 5.57 -11.93
N LYS A 376 25.81 4.86 -12.02
CA LYS A 376 26.63 4.48 -10.85
C LYS A 376 27.38 5.66 -10.20
N ASP A 377 27.56 6.73 -10.96
CA ASP A 377 28.22 7.98 -10.53
C ASP A 377 27.33 8.86 -9.66
N VAL A 378 26.03 8.55 -9.57
CA VAL A 378 25.08 9.23 -8.67
C VAL A 378 24.60 8.28 -7.58
N PRO A 379 25.02 8.47 -6.31
CA PRO A 379 24.57 7.62 -5.22
C PRO A 379 23.09 7.84 -4.94
N LEU A 380 22.38 6.73 -4.73
CA LEU A 380 21.01 6.75 -4.21
C LEU A 380 21.01 7.23 -2.76
N LYS A 381 19.91 7.87 -2.36
CA LYS A 381 19.66 8.17 -0.95
C LYS A 381 19.36 6.86 -0.21
N GLU A 382 19.74 6.76 1.06
CA GLU A 382 19.22 5.69 1.92
C GLU A 382 17.70 5.84 2.07
N CYS A 383 16.99 4.70 1.99
CA CYS A 383 15.53 4.71 2.10
C CYS A 383 15.11 5.15 3.51
N SER A 384 14.16 6.09 3.59
CA SER A 384 13.60 6.59 4.85
C SER A 384 12.12 6.27 5.06
N ALA A 385 11.52 5.43 4.20
CA ALA A 385 10.10 5.10 4.28
C ALA A 385 9.80 4.15 5.46
N VAL A 386 9.02 4.61 6.44
CA VAL A 386 8.63 3.82 7.62
C VAL A 386 7.27 3.16 7.37
N PRO A 387 7.06 1.88 7.79
CA PRO A 387 7.97 0.99 8.51
C PRO A 387 8.92 0.16 7.63
N CYS A 388 8.86 0.33 6.32
CA CYS A 388 9.51 -0.55 5.34
C CYS A 388 11.03 -0.57 5.39
N CYS A 389 11.64 0.59 5.64
CA CYS A 389 13.08 0.82 5.55
C CYS A 389 13.76 1.01 6.90
N GLN A 390 13.01 0.91 8.00
CA GLN A 390 13.65 0.73 9.30
C GLN A 390 14.19 -0.69 9.32
N THR A 391 15.52 -0.85 9.32
CA THR A 391 16.13 -2.05 9.87
C THR A 391 15.55 -2.17 11.28
N LEU A 392 14.67 -3.15 11.50
CA LEU A 392 14.26 -3.51 12.85
C LEU A 392 15.56 -3.80 13.61
N TYR A 393 16.01 -2.84 14.41
CA TYR A 393 16.95 -3.09 15.48
C TYR A 393 16.19 -4.00 16.44
N SER A 394 16.28 -5.30 16.20
CA SER A 394 15.83 -6.37 17.08
C SER A 394 17.02 -7.24 17.44
#